data_AF-A0A5J4PGV6-F1
#
_entry.id   AF-A0A5J4PGV6-F1
#
_cell.length_a   1.000
_cell.length_b   1.000
_cell.length_c   1.000
_cell.angle_alpha   90.00
_cell.angle_beta   90.00
_cell.angle_gamma   90.00
#
_symmetry.space_group_name_H-M   'P 1'
#
loop_
_entity.id
_entity.type
_entity.pdbx_description
1 polymer ?
#
loop_
_entity_poly.entity_id
_entity_poly.type
_entity_poly.pdbx_seq_one_letter_code
_entity_poly.pdbx_strand_id
1 'polypeptide(L)' 'VIAKGNHIQITLNGTVIVDGDIREAVKNGTPDKQEHPGLFNKRGHIGFLGHGSAVKFRNIRVKELK' A
#
# COMPACT_ATOMS: atom_id res chain seq x y z
N VAL A 1 -2.47 -7.73 0.57
CA VAL A 1 -2.65 -6.36 0.03
C VAL A 1 -3.52 -6.47 -1.20
N ILE A 2 -4.60 -5.69 -1.25
CA ILE A 2 -5.40 -5.45 -2.45
C ILE A 2 -5.27 -3.96 -2.73
N ALA A 3 -4.81 -3.61 -3.93
CA ALA A 3 -4.69 -2.22 -4.38
C ALA A 3 -5.57 -2.04 -5.62
N LYS A 4 -6.76 -1.43 -5.43
CA LYS A 4 -7.74 -1.18 -6.49
C LYS A 4 -7.88 0.33 -6.69
N GLY A 5 -7.03 0.90 -7.54
CA GLY A 5 -6.94 2.35 -7.66
C GLY A 5 -6.55 2.98 -6.32
N ASN A 6 -7.35 3.91 -5.81
CA ASN A 6 -7.08 4.55 -4.51
C ASN A 6 -7.50 3.69 -3.32
N HIS A 7 -8.31 2.66 -3.53
CA HIS A 7 -8.82 1.82 -2.47
C HIS A 7 -7.81 0.73 -2.11
N ILE A 8 -7.33 0.75 -0.87
CA ILE A 8 -6.31 -0.14 -0.34
C ILE A 8 -6.90 -0.96 0.80
N GLN A 9 -6.77 -2.29 0.68
CA GLN A 9 -7.14 -3.22 1.73
C GLN A 9 -5.94 -4.08 2.15
N ILE A 10 -5.70 -4.17 3.46
CA ILE A 10 -4.63 -4.96 4.06
C ILE A 10 -5.23 -6.04 4.96
N THR A 11 -4.88 -7.28 4.64
CA THR A 11 -5.22 -8.44 5.46
C THR A 11 -3.95 -9.00 6.08
N LEU A 12 -3.94 -9.15 7.40
CA LEU A 12 -2.88 -9.77 8.17
C LEU A 12 -3.46 -10.97 8.92
N ASN A 13 -2.87 -12.15 8.74
CA ASN A 13 -3.31 -13.39 9.41
C ASN A 13 -4.83 -13.69 9.28
N GLY A 14 -5.41 -13.39 8.12
CA GLY A 14 -6.84 -13.62 7.84
C GLY A 14 -7.78 -12.50 8.29
N THR A 15 -7.28 -11.47 8.97
CA THR A 15 -8.09 -10.33 9.45
C THR A 15 -7.79 -9.09 8.63
N VAL A 16 -8.84 -8.38 8.19
CA VAL A 16 -8.69 -7.06 7.56
C VAL A 16 -8.32 -6.05 8.65
N ILE A 17 -7.14 -5.45 8.53
CA ILE A 17 -6.61 -4.46 9.50
C ILE A 17 -6.63 -3.04 8.94
N VAL A 18 -6.73 -2.90 7.61
CA VAL A 18 -6.86 -1.61 6.92
C VAL A 18 -7.80 -1.80 5.74
N ASP A 19 -8.73 -0.86 5.58
CA ASP A 19 -9.67 -0.77 4.46
C ASP A 19 -9.98 0.71 4.26
N GLY A 20 -9.45 1.33 3.20
CA GLY A 20 -9.55 2.78 3.06
C GLY A 20 -9.19 3.31 1.67
N ASP A 21 -9.57 4.56 1.42
CA ASP A 21 -9.28 5.30 0.20
C ASP A 21 -8.19 6.35 0.44
N ILE A 22 -7.14 6.34 -0.39
CA ILE A 22 -6.01 7.28 -0.30
C ILE A 22 -6.47 8.74 -0.37
N ARG A 23 -7.46 9.08 -1.20
CA ARG A 23 -7.95 10.46 -1.35
C ARG A 23 -8.64 10.95 -0.09
N GLU A 24 -9.42 10.08 0.54
CA GLU A 24 -10.05 10.40 1.82
C GLU A 24 -9.00 10.55 2.93
N ALA A 25 -7.97 9.71 2.93
CA ALA A 25 -6.90 9.75 3.92
C ALA A 25 -6.09 11.06 3.87
N VAL A 26 -5.95 11.67 2.70
CA VAL A 26 -5.19 12.91 2.50
C VAL A 26 -6.04 14.15 2.22
N LYS A 27 -7.37 14.08 2.46
CA LYS A 27 -8.28 15.21 2.18
C LYS A 27 -7.90 16.50 2.91
N ASN A 28 -7.20 16.38 4.04
CA ASN A 28 -6.70 17.48 4.86
C ASN A 28 -5.16 17.64 4.75
N GLY A 29 -4.57 17.18 3.66
CA GLY A 29 -3.12 17.07 3.49
C GLY A 29 -2.56 15.72 3.96
N THR A 30 -1.31 15.46 3.60
CA THR A 30 -0.58 14.28 4.04
C THR A 30 -0.22 14.38 5.53
N PRO A 31 -0.22 13.27 6.29
CA PRO A 31 0.05 13.32 7.74
C PRO A 31 1.42 13.91 8.10
N ASP A 32 2.40 13.75 7.22
CA ASP A 32 3.75 14.30 7.37
C ASP A 32 3.90 15.72 6.83
N LYS A 33 2.83 16.30 6.26
CA LYS A 33 2.78 17.64 5.67
C LYS A 33 3.74 17.85 4.49
N GLN A 34 4.18 16.77 3.85
CA GLN A 34 5.08 16.83 2.70
C GLN A 34 4.35 16.52 1.40
N GLU A 35 4.90 17.02 0.28
CA GLU A 35 4.46 16.62 -1.04
C GLU A 35 4.97 15.23 -1.38
N HIS A 36 4.09 14.41 -1.97
CA HIS A 36 4.40 13.07 -2.43
C HIS A 36 4.06 13.00 -3.92
N PRO A 37 5.00 13.31 -4.85
CA PRO A 37 4.73 13.42 -6.28
C PRO A 37 4.10 12.17 -6.91
N GLY A 38 4.35 11.00 -6.33
CA GLY A 38 3.81 9.73 -6.78
C GLY A 38 2.53 9.24 -6.09
N LEU A 39 1.96 10.00 -5.15
CA LEU A 39 0.87 9.54 -4.27
C LEU A 39 -0.35 9.01 -5.03
N PHE A 40 -0.67 9.62 -6.18
CA PHE A 40 -1.82 9.25 -6.99
C PHE A 40 -1.44 8.50 -8.28
N ASN A 41 -0.20 7.99 -8.37
CA ASN A 41 0.20 7.16 -9.50
C ASN A 41 -0.66 5.91 -9.56
N LYS A 42 -1.28 5.67 -10.72
CA LYS A 42 -2.15 4.49 -10.94
C LYS A 42 -1.36 3.17 -11.00
N ARG A 43 -0.04 3.25 -11.23
CA ARG A 43 0.86 2.11 -11.44
C ARG A 43 2.24 2.42 -10.85
N GLY A 44 2.96 1.38 -10.46
CA GLY A 44 4.30 1.46 -9.90
C GLY A 44 4.90 0.07 -9.68
N HIS A 45 6.06 0.01 -9.04
CA HIS A 45 6.75 -1.24 -8.70
C HIS A 45 6.37 -1.73 -7.29
N ILE A 46 6.38 -3.04 -7.10
CA ILE A 46 6.27 -3.66 -5.77
C ILE A 46 7.69 -3.87 -5.24
N GLY A 47 7.98 -3.32 -4.05
CA GLY A 47 9.27 -3.44 -3.39
C GLY A 47 9.17 -4.16 -2.04
N PHE A 48 10.22 -4.91 -1.70
CA PHE A 48 10.42 -5.46 -0.36
C PHE A 48 11.53 -4.68 0.32
N LEU A 49 11.21 -3.94 1.39
CA LEU A 49 12.16 -3.12 2.09
C LEU A 49 12.75 -3.86 3.30
N GLY A 50 14.02 -3.60 3.58
CA GLY A 50 14.73 -4.08 4.78
C GLY A 50 15.28 -2.90 5.57
N HIS A 51 15.42 -3.07 6.89
CA HIS A 51 15.91 -2.02 7.78
C HIS A 51 16.87 -2.60 8.84
N GLY A 52 18.04 -3.06 8.39
CA GLY A 52 19.14 -3.55 9.24
C GLY A 52 18.98 -4.95 9.84
N SER A 53 17.76 -5.47 9.92
CA SER A 53 17.47 -6.83 10.41
C SER A 53 17.12 -7.79 9.29
N ALA A 54 17.46 -9.06 9.47
CA ALA A 54 17.15 -10.11 8.52
C ALA A 54 15.63 -10.38 8.46
N VAL A 55 15.07 -10.34 7.26
CA VAL A 55 13.68 -10.70 6.96
C VAL A 55 13.65 -11.80 5.90
N LYS A 56 12.65 -12.67 5.95
CA LYS A 56 12.48 -13.78 5.00
C LYS A 56 11.07 -13.78 4.44
N PHE A 57 10.96 -13.80 3.12
CA PHE A 57 9.69 -13.85 2.40
C PHE A 57 9.59 -15.14 1.60
N ARG A 58 8.38 -15.69 1.49
CA ARG A 58 8.07 -16.85 0.63
C ARG A 58 6.63 -16.74 0.13
N ASN A 59 6.29 -17.48 -0.91
CA ASN A 59 4.93 -17.56 -1.48
C ASN A 59 4.37 -16.20 -1.96
N ILE A 60 5.24 -15.34 -2.50
CA ILE A 60 4.86 -14.06 -3.10
C ILE A 60 4.13 -14.33 -4.41
N ARG A 61 2.89 -13.84 -4.53
CA ARG A 61 2.03 -14.02 -5.71
C ARG A 61 1.34 -12.70 -6.00
N VAL A 62 1.14 -12.42 -7.29
CA VAL A 62 0.43 -11.22 -7.77
C VAL A 62 -0.73 -11.68 -8.64
N LYS A 63 -1.90 -11.10 -8.39
CA LYS A 63 -3.07 -11.23 -9.26
C LYS A 63 -3.41 -9.84 -9.78
N GLU A 64 -3.34 -9.66 -11.10
CA GLU A 64 -3.79 -8.43 -11.73
C GLU A 64 -5.31 -8.31 -11.59
N LEU A 65 -5.77 -7.09 -11.30
CA LEU A 65 -7.19 -6.75 -11.15
C LEU A 65 -7.66 -6.07 -12.44
N LYS A 66 -8.91 -6.33 -12.83
CA LYS A 66 -9.56 -5.69 -13.98
C LYS A 66 -10.00 -4.27 -13.65
#